data_AF-A0A800AKN1-F1
#
_entry.id   AF-A0A800AKN1-F1
#
_cell.length_a   1.000
_cell.length_b   1.000
_cell.length_c   1.000
_cell.angle_alpha   90.00
_cell.angle_beta   90.00
_cell.angle_gamma   90.00
#
_symmetry.space_group_name_H-M   'P 1'
#
loop_
_entity.id
_entity.type
_entity.pdbx_description
1 polymer ?
#
loop_
_entity_poly.entity_id
_entity_poly.type
_entity_poly.pdbx_seq_one_letter_code
_entity_poly.pdbx_strand_id
1 'polypeptide(L)'
;MSEFDGEELLAKRILGLLPFVPLMQPEGVSDSEWLGKCVRTIEEAVPDEQDRKDLLVSTSVLAGLVHDIHFVKTFIPEEIMRESSVVKEFIRKKGIQDIISALEVRFGEVDDTIKNSLASIQDEETLNYLLRQAVIAEKEEVERKIYALSA
;
A
#
# COMPACT_ATOMS: atom_id res chain seq x y z
N MET A 1 4.65 -28.29 8.43
CA MET A 1 5.63 -27.28 7.97
C MET A 1 6.15 -26.55 9.19
N SER A 2 7.38 -26.82 9.62
CA SER A 2 8.18 -25.92 10.47
C SER A 2 9.61 -26.45 10.39
N GLU A 3 10.33 -26.02 9.35
CA GLU A 3 11.80 -26.11 9.33
C GLU A 3 12.43 -24.84 9.92
N PHE A 4 11.61 -23.83 10.25
CA PHE A 4 12.04 -22.56 10.79
C PHE A 4 11.32 -22.25 12.09
N ASP A 5 12.10 -21.92 13.11
CA ASP A 5 11.65 -21.39 14.39
C ASP A 5 11.50 -19.86 14.26
N GLY A 6 10.29 -19.35 14.50
CA GLY A 6 10.00 -17.92 14.45
C GLY A 6 10.86 -17.11 15.43
N GLU A 7 11.19 -17.67 16.59
CA GLU A 7 12.03 -16.98 17.58
C GLU A 7 13.46 -16.81 17.07
N GLU A 8 14.00 -17.85 16.44
CA GLU A 8 15.33 -17.82 15.83
C GLU A 8 15.39 -16.79 14.69
N LEU A 9 14.34 -16.72 13.86
CA LEU A 9 14.28 -15.74 12.77
C LEU A 9 14.23 -14.29 13.27
N LEU A 10 13.48 -14.02 14.35
CA LEU A 10 13.48 -12.70 14.99
C LEU A 10 14.86 -12.36 15.56
N ALA A 11 15.51 -13.31 16.22
CA ALA A 11 16.83 -13.11 16.80
C ALA A 11 17.89 -12.80 15.74
N LYS A 12 17.83 -13.48 14.59
CA LYS A 12 18.76 -13.26 13.47
C LYS A 12 18.48 -11.98 12.68
N ARG A 13 17.29 -11.37 12.84
CA ARG A 13 16.87 -10.13 12.16
C ARG A 13 17.07 -10.16 10.64
N ILE A 14 16.78 -11.30 10.02
CA ILE A 14 16.87 -11.44 8.56
C ILE A 14 15.69 -10.71 7.94
N LEU A 15 15.90 -9.48 7.47
CA LEU A 15 14.83 -8.55 7.07
C LEU A 15 13.81 -9.18 6.11
N GLY A 16 14.28 -9.87 5.06
CA GLY A 16 13.41 -10.52 4.07
C GLY A 16 12.55 -11.67 4.60
N LEU A 17 12.82 -12.15 5.82
CA LEU A 17 12.04 -13.22 6.47
C LEU A 17 11.14 -12.70 7.61
N LEU A 18 11.39 -11.49 8.13
CA LEU A 18 10.60 -10.91 9.22
C LEU A 18 9.08 -10.88 8.94
N PRO A 19 8.60 -10.56 7.72
CA PRO A 19 7.17 -10.57 7.44
C PRO A 19 6.49 -11.93 7.59
N PHE A 20 7.24 -13.03 7.51
CA PHE A 20 6.69 -14.39 7.63
C PHE A 20 6.58 -14.87 9.07
N VAL A 21 7.28 -14.21 10.00
CA VAL A 21 7.35 -14.62 11.42
C VAL A 21 5.98 -14.65 12.12
N PRO A 22 5.01 -13.74 11.87
CA PRO A 22 3.68 -13.86 12.47
C PRO A 22 3.00 -15.21 12.23
N LEU A 23 3.35 -15.92 11.15
CA LEU A 23 2.81 -17.25 10.82
C LEU A 23 3.47 -18.39 11.61
N MET A 24 4.50 -18.10 12.41
CA MET A 24 5.34 -19.07 13.12
C MET A 24 5.24 -18.90 14.63
N GLN A 25 4.04 -18.59 15.12
CA GLN A 25 3.80 -18.37 16.54
C GLN A 25 4.18 -19.61 17.38
N PRO A 26 5.00 -19.44 18.42
CA PRO A 26 5.35 -20.53 19.31
C PRO A 26 4.17 -20.91 20.21
N GLU A 27 4.13 -22.18 20.62
CA GLU A 27 3.11 -22.67 21.55
C GLU A 27 3.19 -21.94 22.89
N GLY A 28 2.02 -21.57 23.44
CA GLY A 28 1.92 -20.94 24.76
C GLY A 28 2.17 -19.42 24.79
N VAL A 29 2.54 -18.80 23.67
CA VAL A 29 2.62 -17.33 23.52
C VAL A 29 1.31 -16.81 22.95
N SER A 30 0.80 -15.68 23.44
CA SER A 30 -0.42 -15.08 22.92
C SER A 30 -0.21 -14.37 21.58
N ASP A 31 -1.24 -14.31 20.74
CA ASP A 31 -1.19 -13.64 19.42
C ASP A 31 -0.74 -12.18 19.54
N SER A 32 -1.26 -11.47 20.56
CA SER A 32 -0.95 -10.07 20.82
C SER A 32 0.51 -9.88 21.21
N GLU A 33 1.04 -10.79 22.03
CA GLU A 33 2.45 -10.76 22.44
C GLU A 33 3.36 -11.04 21.23
N TRP A 34 2.98 -12.04 20.43
CA TRP A 34 3.76 -12.48 19.28
C TRP A 34 3.81 -11.43 18.16
N LEU A 35 2.65 -10.95 17.70
CA LEU A 35 2.60 -9.93 16.65
C LEU A 35 3.25 -8.62 17.12
N GLY A 36 3.04 -8.24 18.39
CA GLY A 36 3.72 -7.09 18.99
C GLY A 36 5.25 -7.25 18.99
N LYS A 37 5.79 -8.44 19.27
CA LYS A 37 7.22 -8.72 19.20
C LYS A 37 7.74 -8.63 17.75
N CYS A 38 6.98 -9.13 16.78
CA CYS A 38 7.32 -9.03 15.36
C CYS A 38 7.44 -7.58 14.89
N VAL A 39 6.43 -6.76 15.18
CA VAL A 39 6.38 -5.34 14.81
C VAL A 39 7.54 -4.57 15.43
N ARG A 40 7.76 -4.69 16.75
CA ARG A 40 8.90 -4.03 17.42
C ARG A 40 10.24 -4.45 16.83
N THR A 41 10.40 -5.73 16.50
CA THR A 41 11.65 -6.22 15.89
C THR A 41 11.91 -5.56 14.54
N ILE A 42 10.88 -5.39 13.72
CA ILE A 42 10.98 -4.66 12.44
C ILE A 42 11.34 -3.19 12.69
N GLU A 43 10.66 -2.53 13.62
CA GLU A 43 10.90 -1.13 13.94
C GLU A 43 12.33 -0.85 14.41
N GLU A 44 12.91 -1.77 15.18
CA GLU A 44 14.28 -1.69 15.69
C GLU A 44 15.34 -2.12 14.66
N ALA A 45 15.02 -3.09 13.80
CA ALA A 45 15.99 -3.67 12.88
C ALA A 45 16.14 -2.88 11.56
N VAL A 46 15.12 -2.11 11.17
CA VAL A 46 15.09 -1.39 9.89
C VAL A 46 15.30 0.11 10.12
N PRO A 47 16.49 0.66 9.81
CA PRO A 47 16.80 2.07 10.07
C PRO A 47 16.11 3.01 9.08
N ASP A 48 15.96 2.59 7.81
CA ASP A 48 15.27 3.38 6.81
C ASP A 48 13.75 3.36 7.06
N GLU A 49 13.16 4.55 7.12
CA GLU A 49 11.76 4.70 7.47
C GLU A 49 10.82 4.15 6.40
N GLN A 50 11.19 4.26 5.12
CA GLN A 50 10.35 3.79 4.01
C GLN A 50 10.39 2.27 3.90
N ASP A 51 11.58 1.67 3.98
CA ASP A 51 11.76 0.21 4.03
C ASP A 51 11.00 -0.39 5.22
N ARG A 52 11.04 0.29 6.38
CA ARG A 52 10.29 -0.14 7.57
C ARG A 52 8.79 -0.16 7.31
N LYS A 53 8.22 0.89 6.71
CA LYS A 53 6.79 0.96 6.37
C LYS A 53 6.39 -0.13 5.38
N ASP A 54 7.23 -0.38 4.38
CA ASP A 54 6.99 -1.43 3.37
C ASP A 54 7.06 -2.84 3.98
N LEU A 55 7.98 -3.06 4.92
CA LEU A 55 8.09 -4.32 5.64
C LEU A 55 6.92 -4.53 6.61
N LEU A 56 6.46 -3.48 7.29
CA LEU A 56 5.27 -3.52 8.15
C LEU A 56 4.00 -3.83 7.34
N VAL A 57 3.83 -3.27 6.14
CA VAL A 57 2.72 -3.63 5.25
C VAL A 57 2.80 -5.09 4.82
N SER A 58 3.97 -5.58 4.44
CA SER A 58 4.15 -7.00 4.09
C SER A 58 3.79 -7.91 5.28
N THR A 59 4.17 -7.49 6.48
CA THR A 59 3.87 -8.17 7.73
C THR A 59 2.37 -8.15 8.05
N SER A 60 1.68 -7.03 7.81
CA SER A 60 0.23 -6.94 8.05
C SER A 60 -0.57 -7.83 7.10
N VAL A 61 -0.15 -7.91 5.83
CA VAL A 61 -0.76 -8.82 4.83
C VAL A 61 -0.61 -10.28 5.27
N LEU A 62 0.58 -10.69 5.69
CA LEU A 62 0.83 -12.07 6.11
C LEU A 62 0.15 -12.39 7.45
N ALA A 63 0.20 -11.49 8.43
CA ALA A 63 -0.52 -11.64 9.70
C ALA A 63 -2.04 -11.75 9.47
N GLY A 64 -2.58 -11.07 8.46
CA GLY A 64 -3.98 -11.16 8.05
C GLY A 64 -4.43 -12.54 7.55
N LEU A 65 -3.50 -13.47 7.30
CA LEU A 65 -3.82 -14.87 6.96
C LEU A 65 -4.23 -15.69 8.20
N VAL A 66 -3.82 -15.27 9.39
CA VAL A 66 -4.04 -15.99 10.66
C VAL A 66 -4.81 -15.18 11.70
N HIS A 67 -4.87 -13.85 11.55
CA HIS A 67 -5.64 -12.94 12.39
C HIS A 67 -6.58 -12.07 11.56
N ASP A 68 -7.63 -11.55 12.18
CA ASP A 68 -8.53 -10.60 11.51
C ASP A 68 -7.87 -9.22 11.33
N ILE A 69 -8.36 -8.47 10.34
CA ILE A 69 -7.78 -7.18 9.99
C ILE A 69 -7.90 -6.12 11.10
N HIS A 70 -8.91 -6.19 11.97
CA HIS A 70 -9.03 -5.22 13.07
C HIS A 70 -7.97 -5.49 14.12
N PHE A 71 -7.70 -6.76 14.43
CA PHE A 71 -6.60 -7.16 15.30
C PHE A 71 -5.25 -6.71 14.72
N VAL A 72 -4.96 -6.99 13.45
CA VAL A 72 -3.68 -6.56 12.85
C VAL A 72 -3.51 -5.03 12.89
N LYS A 73 -4.58 -4.28 12.65
CA LYS A 73 -4.59 -2.82 12.69
C LYS A 73 -4.33 -2.24 14.09
N THR A 74 -4.47 -3.00 15.18
CA THR A 74 -4.05 -2.51 16.51
C THR A 74 -2.53 -2.41 16.65
N PHE A 75 -1.77 -3.10 15.80
CA PHE A 75 -0.30 -3.09 15.81
C PHE A 75 0.27 -2.31 14.63
N ILE A 76 -0.38 -2.39 13.47
CA ILE A 76 0.07 -1.74 12.23
C ILE A 76 -1.09 -0.88 11.72
N PRO A 77 -1.20 0.38 12.20
CA PRO A 77 -2.29 1.28 11.83
C PRO A 77 -2.33 1.57 10.33
N GLU A 78 -3.52 1.88 9.84
CA GLU A 78 -3.76 2.13 8.41
C GLU A 78 -2.95 3.32 7.89
N GLU A 79 -2.70 4.33 8.74
CA GLU A 79 -1.89 5.50 8.43
C GLU A 79 -0.47 5.09 8.04
N ILE A 80 0.14 4.17 8.80
CA ILE A 80 1.47 3.63 8.48
C ILE A 80 1.40 2.85 7.17
N MET A 81 0.34 2.05 6.98
CA MET A 81 0.17 1.27 5.75
C MET A 81 0.06 2.15 4.51
N ARG A 82 -0.71 3.24 4.58
CA ARG A 82 -0.89 4.20 3.47
C ARG A 82 0.41 4.91 3.09
N GLU A 83 1.38 4.98 3.99
CA GLU A 83 2.67 5.60 3.70
C GLU A 83 3.65 4.65 2.98
N SER A 84 3.35 3.35 2.91
CA SER A 84 4.11 2.38 2.12
C SER A 84 4.13 2.72 0.64
N SER A 85 5.28 2.51 -0.01
CA SER A 85 5.47 2.70 -1.45
C SER A 85 4.53 1.79 -2.26
N VAL A 86 4.34 0.54 -1.80
CA VAL A 86 3.47 -0.45 -2.43
C VAL A 86 2.01 -0.01 -2.35
N VAL A 87 1.55 0.44 -1.18
CA VAL A 87 0.16 0.88 -1.01
C VAL A 87 -0.11 2.16 -1.79
N LYS A 88 0.81 3.13 -1.76
CA LYS A 88 0.73 4.35 -2.58
C LYS A 88 0.59 4.03 -4.07
N GLU A 89 1.39 3.08 -4.57
CA GLU A 89 1.31 2.63 -5.97
C GLU A 89 -0.07 2.06 -6.32
N PHE A 90 -0.67 1.25 -5.43
CA PHE A 90 -2.02 0.71 -5.63
C PHE A 90 -3.09 1.80 -5.61
N ILE A 91 -3.02 2.73 -4.64
CA ILE A 91 -3.95 3.88 -4.55
C ILE A 91 -3.84 4.74 -5.81
N ARG A 92 -2.62 5.06 -6.26
CA ARG A 92 -2.36 5.84 -7.48
C ARG A 92 -2.97 5.17 -8.71
N LYS A 93 -2.69 3.87 -8.91
CA LYS A 93 -3.25 3.09 -10.03
C LYS A 93 -4.77 3.06 -10.01
N LYS A 94 -5.37 2.91 -8.81
CA LYS A 94 -6.81 2.94 -8.66
C LYS A 94 -7.39 4.32 -9.00
N GLY A 95 -6.78 5.39 -8.52
CA GLY A 95 -7.16 6.77 -8.87
C GLY A 95 -7.13 7.03 -10.37
N ILE A 96 -6.08 6.58 -11.06
CA ILE A 96 -5.98 6.68 -12.53
C ILE A 96 -7.11 5.91 -13.22
N GLN A 97 -7.39 4.67 -12.78
CA GLN A 97 -8.48 3.87 -13.33
C GLN A 97 -9.85 4.52 -13.11
N ASP A 98 -10.05 5.15 -11.95
CA ASP A 98 -11.30 5.85 -11.65
C ASP A 98 -11.49 7.09 -12.54
N ILE A 99 -10.41 7.83 -12.81
CA ILE A 99 -10.43 8.94 -13.77
C ILE A 99 -10.78 8.45 -15.17
N ILE A 100 -10.09 7.41 -15.66
CA ILE A 100 -10.34 6.83 -16.99
C ILE A 100 -11.79 6.38 -17.09
N SER A 101 -12.29 5.64 -16.09
CA SER A 101 -13.67 5.15 -16.06
C SER A 101 -14.68 6.31 -16.12
N ALA A 102 -14.43 7.40 -15.38
CA ALA A 102 -15.29 8.58 -15.41
C ALA A 102 -15.29 9.28 -16.78
N LEU A 103 -14.13 9.40 -17.42
CA LEU A 103 -14.00 9.95 -18.77
C LEU A 103 -14.71 9.07 -19.80
N GLU A 104 -14.53 7.75 -19.72
CA GLU A 104 -15.14 6.79 -20.65
C GLU A 104 -16.67 6.81 -20.59
N VAL A 105 -17.21 6.90 -19.38
CA VAL A 105 -18.66 7.01 -19.16
C VAL A 105 -19.24 8.28 -19.79
N ARG A 106 -18.51 9.41 -19.75
CA ARG A 106 -19.02 10.71 -20.21
C ARG A 106 -18.74 11.00 -21.67
N PHE A 107 -17.58 10.58 -22.17
CA PHE A 107 -17.02 11.05 -23.43
C PHE A 107 -16.69 9.93 -24.42
N GLY A 108 -16.91 8.68 -24.04
CA GLY A 108 -16.50 7.51 -24.81
C GLY A 108 -15.02 7.18 -24.63
N GLU A 109 -14.50 6.30 -25.48
CA GLU A 109 -13.15 5.73 -25.35
C GLU A 109 -12.06 6.80 -25.15
N VAL A 110 -11.21 6.57 -24.13
CA VAL A 110 -10.06 7.41 -23.81
C VAL A 110 -8.84 6.88 -24.54
N ASP A 111 -8.14 7.76 -25.26
CA ASP A 111 -6.95 7.38 -26.01
C ASP A 111 -5.73 7.11 -25.10
N ASP A 112 -4.72 6.44 -25.67
CA ASP A 112 -3.51 6.06 -24.94
C ASP A 112 -2.65 7.26 -24.54
N THR A 113 -2.76 8.40 -25.21
CA THR A 113 -2.03 9.61 -24.84
C THR A 113 -2.50 10.11 -23.48
N ILE A 114 -3.81 10.17 -23.26
CA ILE A 114 -4.40 10.55 -21.98
C ILE A 114 -4.05 9.52 -20.89
N LYS A 115 -4.14 8.21 -21.20
CA LYS A 115 -3.77 7.15 -20.25
C LYS A 115 -2.31 7.27 -19.80
N ASN A 116 -1.40 7.51 -20.75
CA ASN A 116 0.03 7.68 -20.46
C ASN A 116 0.31 8.96 -19.66
N SER A 117 -0.37 10.07 -19.98
CA SER A 117 -0.28 11.31 -19.19
C SER A 117 -0.79 11.12 -17.76
N LEU A 118 -1.89 10.39 -17.54
CA LEU A 118 -2.35 10.07 -16.19
C LEU A 118 -1.35 9.17 -15.44
N ALA A 119 -0.70 8.24 -16.15
CA ALA A 119 0.27 7.32 -15.55
C ALA A 119 1.56 8.00 -15.07
N SER A 120 1.93 9.18 -15.61
CA SER A 120 3.10 9.92 -15.15
C SER A 120 2.85 10.65 -13.82
N ILE A 121 1.60 10.94 -13.48
CA ILE A 121 1.22 11.71 -12.29
C ILE A 121 1.43 10.85 -11.04
N GLN A 122 2.32 11.32 -10.15
CA GLN A 122 2.65 10.65 -8.89
C GLN A 122 1.80 11.13 -7.70
N ASP A 123 1.29 12.34 -7.79
CA ASP A 123 0.62 13.01 -6.68
C ASP A 123 -0.86 12.61 -6.55
N GLU A 124 -1.24 12.10 -5.38
CA GLU A 124 -2.59 11.63 -5.10
C GLU A 124 -3.61 12.79 -5.08
N GLU A 125 -3.23 13.96 -4.57
CA GLU A 125 -4.12 15.12 -4.55
C GLU A 125 -4.46 15.60 -5.96
N THR A 126 -3.47 15.58 -6.86
CA THR A 126 -3.64 15.87 -8.28
C THR A 126 -4.58 14.87 -8.95
N LEU A 127 -4.45 13.57 -8.67
CA LEU A 127 -5.38 12.56 -9.18
C LEU A 127 -6.80 12.77 -8.65
N ASN A 128 -6.96 13.06 -7.35
CA ASN A 128 -8.25 13.37 -6.75
C ASN A 128 -8.89 14.64 -7.36
N TYR A 129 -8.09 15.66 -7.66
CA TYR A 129 -8.54 16.84 -8.39
C TYR A 129 -9.02 16.48 -9.80
N LEU A 130 -8.21 15.73 -10.56
CA LEU A 130 -8.54 15.31 -11.92
C LEU A 130 -9.77 14.42 -11.97
N LEU A 131 -9.99 13.54 -10.99
CA LEU A 131 -11.22 12.74 -10.88
C LEU A 131 -12.46 13.62 -10.77
N ARG A 132 -12.41 14.67 -9.92
CA ARG A 132 -13.52 15.63 -9.82
C ARG A 132 -13.75 16.34 -11.15
N GLN A 133 -12.68 16.75 -11.84
CA GLN A 133 -12.78 17.39 -13.16
C GLN A 133 -13.36 16.46 -14.22
N ALA A 134 -12.95 15.18 -14.22
CA ALA A 134 -13.49 14.18 -15.12
C ALA A 134 -15.00 14.00 -14.96
N VAL A 135 -15.57 14.28 -13.79
CA VAL A 135 -17.03 14.21 -13.55
C VAL A 135 -17.76 15.49 -13.95
N ILE A 136 -17.17 16.68 -13.77
CA ILE A 136 -17.91 17.96 -13.86
C ILE A 136 -17.56 18.83 -15.07
N ALA A 137 -16.34 18.75 -15.60
CA ALA A 137 -15.84 19.66 -16.62
C ALA A 137 -16.21 19.18 -18.04
N GLU A 138 -16.06 20.06 -19.04
CA GLU A 138 -16.13 19.67 -20.45
C GLU A 138 -14.88 18.90 -20.87
N LYS A 139 -14.99 18.10 -21.95
CA LYS A 139 -13.93 17.19 -22.42
C LYS A 139 -12.61 17.94 -22.66
N GLU A 140 -12.65 19.04 -23.40
CA GLU A 140 -11.45 19.79 -23.77
C GLU A 140 -10.79 20.47 -22.56
N GLU A 141 -11.56 20.77 -21.51
CA GLU A 141 -11.02 21.36 -20.29
C GLU A 141 -10.29 20.31 -19.44
N VAL A 142 -10.87 19.13 -19.28
CA VAL A 142 -10.23 18.06 -18.49
C VAL A 142 -8.97 17.54 -19.17
N GLU A 143 -8.98 17.34 -20.48
CA GLU A 143 -7.80 16.92 -21.25
C GLU A 143 -6.65 17.91 -21.10
N ARG A 144 -6.95 19.22 -21.23
CA ARG A 144 -5.95 20.28 -21.03
C ARG A 144 -5.32 20.24 -19.63
N LYS A 145 -6.13 19.99 -18.60
CA LYS A 145 -5.64 19.88 -17.22
C LYS A 145 -4.77 18.64 -17.02
N ILE A 146 -5.16 17.50 -17.61
CA ILE A 146 -4.36 16.27 -17.57
C ILE A 146 -2.96 16.54 -18.16
N TYR A 147 -2.89 17.14 -19.36
CA TYR A 147 -1.60 17.44 -19.97
C TYR A 147 -0.76 18.41 -19.14
N ALA A 148 -1.37 19.47 -18.61
CA ALA A 148 -0.68 20.47 -17.80
C ALA A 148 -0.09 19.90 -16.49
N LEU A 149 -0.73 18.87 -15.93
CA LEU A 149 -0.34 18.26 -14.65
C LEU A 149 0.49 16.98 -14.82
N SER A 150 0.67 16.50 -16.05
CA SER A 150 1.46 15.30 -16.38
C SER A 150 2.93 15.56 -16.71
N ALA A 151 3.36 16.84 -16.72
CA ALA A 151 4.70 17.32 -17.04
C ALA A 151 5.59 17.41 -15.80
#